data_AF-W6W289-F1
#
_entry.id   AF-W6W289-F1
#
_cell.length_a   1.000
_cell.length_b   1.000
_cell.length_c   1.000
_cell.angle_alpha   90.00
_cell.angle_beta   90.00
_cell.angle_gamma   90.00
#
_symmetry.space_group_name_H-M   'P 1'
#
loop_
_entity.id
_entity.type
_entity.pdbx_description
1 polymer ?
#
loop_
_entity_poly.entity_id
_entity_poly.type
_entity_poly.pdbx_seq_one_letter_code
_entity_poly.pdbx_strand_id
1 'polypeptide(L)'
;MAKFVVLTGSKLNSAINGFGKVVSTFSEREHQLAYSALNHVELHNDPKYLNALYAVTPVNYRKGLVSWSTAFGKVSFDKATSVFTYVKGKASKMDEAMEIAPANYERSAGKAKSEKEFDEVAYLEKVVSTLTEKGASPRILQAVKGALTLAKTPNVVVAPVKAEKPAKAKAVKAAPAAAPEQAEMDIAA
;
A
#
# COMPACT_ATOMS: atom_id res chain seq x y z
N MET A 1 -21.24 -38.64 -21.50
CA MET A 1 -20.25 -37.88 -20.70
C MET A 1 -18.91 -38.58 -20.81
N ALA A 2 -17.80 -37.83 -20.93
CA ALA A 2 -16.47 -38.44 -20.86
C ALA A 2 -16.20 -38.96 -19.44
N LYS A 3 -15.58 -40.14 -19.31
CA LYS A 3 -15.22 -40.71 -18.01
C LYS A 3 -14.05 -39.91 -17.42
N PHE A 4 -14.23 -39.34 -16.23
CA PHE A 4 -13.15 -38.61 -15.56
C PHE A 4 -12.03 -39.59 -15.17
N VAL A 5 -10.80 -39.31 -15.60
CA VAL A 5 -9.62 -40.12 -15.33
C VAL A 5 -8.67 -39.33 -14.44
N VAL A 6 -8.36 -39.86 -13.25
CA VAL A 6 -7.34 -39.29 -12.38
C VAL A 6 -5.96 -39.56 -12.98
N LEU A 7 -5.22 -38.50 -13.28
CA LEU A 7 -3.84 -38.59 -13.76
C LEU A 7 -2.88 -38.72 -12.58
N THR A 8 -1.92 -39.65 -12.67
CA THR A 8 -0.89 -39.88 -11.64
C THR A 8 0.49 -40.06 -12.28
N GLY A 9 1.55 -39.90 -11.48
CA GLY A 9 2.94 -40.15 -11.88
C GLY A 9 3.38 -39.37 -13.12
N SER A 10 4.05 -40.05 -14.06
CA SER A 10 4.56 -39.45 -15.29
C SER A 10 3.46 -38.81 -16.16
N LYS A 11 2.24 -39.35 -16.17
CA LYS A 11 1.10 -38.78 -16.93
C LYS A 11 0.66 -37.44 -16.35
N LEU A 12 0.65 -37.30 -15.02
CA LEU A 12 0.36 -36.04 -14.35
C LEU A 12 1.47 -35.01 -14.63
N ASN A 13 2.74 -35.40 -14.50
CA ASN A 13 3.88 -34.51 -14.78
C ASN A 13 3.86 -34.01 -16.24
N SER A 14 3.62 -34.88 -17.21
CA SER A 14 3.50 -34.50 -18.62
C SER A 14 2.30 -33.56 -18.88
N ALA A 15 1.17 -33.78 -18.20
CA ALA A 15 0.01 -32.89 -18.30
C ALA A 15 0.28 -31.49 -17.73
N ILE A 16 0.97 -31.39 -16.58
CA ILE A 16 1.39 -30.12 -15.97
C ILE A 16 2.34 -29.36 -16.91
N ASN A 17 3.36 -30.04 -17.44
CA ASN A 17 4.32 -29.43 -18.37
C ASN A 17 3.67 -29.00 -19.70
N GLY A 18 2.67 -29.76 -20.18
CA GLY A 18 1.86 -29.37 -21.34
C GLY A 18 0.96 -28.15 -21.05
N PHE A 19 0.38 -28.08 -19.85
CA PHE A 19 -0.51 -26.99 -19.44
C PHE A 19 0.19 -25.62 -19.46
N GLY A 20 1.48 -25.55 -19.08
CA GLY A 20 2.26 -24.30 -19.16
C GLY A 20 2.28 -23.67 -20.56
N LYS A 21 2.36 -24.49 -21.63
CA LYS A 21 2.28 -24.01 -23.02
C LYS A 21 0.88 -23.52 -23.39
N VAL A 22 -0.16 -24.19 -22.89
CA VAL A 22 -1.56 -23.76 -23.09
C VAL A 22 -1.83 -22.43 -22.39
N VAL A 23 -1.33 -22.23 -21.17
CA VAL A 23 -1.45 -20.95 -20.45
C VAL A 23 -0.69 -19.83 -21.16
N SER A 24 0.55 -20.08 -21.61
CA SER A 24 1.34 -19.08 -22.35
C SER A 24 0.63 -18.61 -23.63
N THR A 25 0.15 -19.55 -24.46
CA THR A 25 -0.58 -19.24 -25.70
C THR A 25 -1.96 -18.62 -25.45
N PHE A 26 -2.61 -18.92 -24.31
CA PHE A 26 -3.81 -18.22 -23.88
C PHE A 26 -3.51 -16.75 -23.53
N SER A 27 -2.51 -16.49 -22.69
CA SER A 27 -2.14 -15.12 -22.28
C SER A 27 -1.72 -14.24 -23.47
N GLU A 28 -0.98 -14.80 -24.43
CA GLU A 28 -0.59 -14.11 -25.66
C GLU A 28 -1.82 -13.72 -26.50
N ARG A 29 -2.76 -14.65 -26.70
CA ARG A 29 -4.01 -14.37 -27.44
C ARG A 29 -4.93 -13.41 -26.69
N GLU A 30 -5.02 -13.51 -25.36
CA GLU A 30 -5.78 -12.58 -24.53
C GLU A 30 -5.20 -11.17 -24.63
N HIS A 31 -3.87 -11.01 -24.58
CA HIS A 31 -3.19 -9.73 -24.77
C HIS A 31 -3.43 -9.17 -26.17
N GLN A 32 -3.27 -9.98 -27.22
CA GLN A 32 -3.52 -9.55 -28.61
C GLN A 32 -4.96 -9.06 -28.81
N LEU A 33 -5.96 -9.79 -28.27
CA LEU A 33 -7.37 -9.40 -28.32
C LEU A 33 -7.67 -8.15 -27.49
N ALA A 34 -7.12 -8.05 -26.27
CA ALA A 34 -7.29 -6.89 -25.40
C ALA A 34 -6.66 -5.63 -26.01
N TYR A 35 -5.46 -5.74 -26.59
CA TYR A 35 -4.80 -4.67 -27.33
C TYR A 35 -5.60 -4.23 -28.55
N SER A 36 -6.06 -5.18 -29.38
CA SER A 36 -6.87 -4.88 -30.57
C SER A 36 -8.19 -4.19 -30.20
N ALA A 37 -8.86 -4.65 -29.14
CA ALA A 37 -10.08 -4.05 -28.63
C ALA A 37 -9.83 -2.63 -28.08
N LEU A 38 -8.73 -2.41 -27.33
CA LEU A 38 -8.38 -1.10 -26.80
C LEU A 38 -7.99 -0.11 -27.90
N ASN A 39 -7.24 -0.57 -28.91
CA ASN A 39 -6.86 0.22 -30.08
C ASN A 39 -8.08 0.60 -30.93
N HIS A 40 -9.10 -0.25 -31.02
CA HIS A 40 -10.37 0.14 -31.63
C HIS A 40 -11.04 1.30 -30.89
N VAL A 41 -10.99 1.33 -29.54
CA VAL A 41 -11.48 2.49 -28.78
C VAL A 41 -10.65 3.74 -29.06
N GLU A 42 -9.34 3.60 -29.23
CA GLU A 42 -8.45 4.73 -29.53
C GLU A 42 -8.73 5.36 -30.90
N LEU A 43 -8.99 4.53 -31.91
CA LEU A 43 -9.22 4.95 -33.30
C LEU A 43 -10.67 5.41 -33.55
N HIS A 44 -11.67 4.77 -32.93
CA HIS A 44 -13.08 4.97 -33.23
C HIS A 44 -13.90 5.53 -32.07
N ASN A 45 -13.33 5.66 -30.87
CA ASN A 45 -14.00 6.09 -29.63
C ASN A 45 -15.16 5.15 -29.18
N ASP A 46 -15.22 3.93 -29.71
CA ASP A 46 -16.25 2.92 -29.39
C ASP A 46 -15.69 1.78 -28.51
N PRO A 47 -16.18 1.59 -27.27
CA PRO A 47 -15.77 0.49 -26.39
C PRO A 47 -16.42 -0.88 -26.71
N LYS A 48 -17.25 -1.01 -27.75
CA LYS A 48 -18.02 -2.22 -28.11
C LYS A 48 -17.21 -3.52 -28.05
N TYR A 49 -16.06 -3.60 -28.69
CA TYR A 49 -15.26 -4.84 -28.70
C TYR A 49 -14.60 -5.14 -27.35
N LEU A 50 -14.30 -4.10 -26.55
CA LEU A 50 -13.76 -4.27 -25.21
C LEU A 50 -14.85 -4.80 -24.24
N ASN A 51 -16.10 -4.35 -24.42
CA ASN A 51 -17.26 -4.89 -23.73
C ASN A 51 -17.58 -6.34 -24.13
N ALA A 52 -17.50 -6.66 -25.42
CA ALA A 52 -17.65 -8.03 -25.91
C ALA A 52 -16.56 -8.97 -25.35
N LEU A 53 -15.30 -8.50 -25.30
CA LEU A 53 -14.20 -9.24 -24.68
C LEU A 53 -14.47 -9.48 -23.19
N TYR A 54 -14.83 -8.44 -22.43
CA TYR A 54 -15.13 -8.55 -20.99
C TYR A 54 -16.23 -9.58 -20.67
N ALA A 55 -17.27 -9.66 -21.52
CA ALA A 55 -18.34 -10.64 -21.36
C ALA A 55 -17.84 -12.09 -21.46
N VAL A 56 -16.91 -12.38 -22.38
CA VAL A 56 -16.36 -13.74 -22.59
C VAL A 56 -15.14 -14.05 -21.70
N THR A 57 -14.41 -13.04 -21.21
CA THR A 57 -13.27 -13.21 -20.30
C THR A 57 -13.71 -13.91 -19.00
N PRO A 58 -13.02 -14.95 -18.52
CA PRO A 58 -13.33 -15.60 -17.25
C PRO A 58 -13.20 -14.66 -16.05
N VAL A 59 -14.04 -14.85 -15.02
CA VAL A 59 -14.16 -13.94 -13.87
C VAL A 59 -12.81 -13.58 -13.21
N ASN A 60 -11.90 -14.56 -13.10
CA ASN A 60 -10.58 -14.37 -12.49
C ASN A 60 -9.69 -13.36 -13.27
N TYR A 61 -9.84 -13.29 -14.60
CA TYR A 61 -9.05 -12.44 -15.50
C TYR A 61 -9.68 -11.06 -15.72
N ARG A 62 -11.01 -10.94 -15.56
CA ARG A 62 -11.77 -9.68 -15.71
C ARG A 62 -11.20 -8.53 -14.88
N LYS A 63 -10.68 -8.79 -13.68
CA LYS A 63 -10.06 -7.77 -12.83
C LYS A 63 -8.83 -7.16 -13.50
N GLY A 64 -7.94 -8.00 -14.03
CA GLY A 64 -6.74 -7.59 -14.76
C GLY A 64 -7.09 -6.76 -15.99
N LEU A 65 -7.99 -7.28 -16.84
CA LEU A 65 -8.52 -6.58 -18.02
C LEU A 65 -9.07 -5.20 -17.68
N VAL A 66 -9.93 -5.08 -16.65
CA VAL A 66 -10.46 -3.77 -16.21
C VAL A 66 -9.35 -2.83 -15.74
N SER A 67 -8.44 -3.29 -14.89
CA SER A 67 -7.35 -2.43 -14.41
C SER A 67 -6.43 -1.97 -15.54
N TRP A 68 -6.09 -2.86 -16.47
CA TRP A 68 -5.22 -2.60 -17.62
C TRP A 68 -5.87 -1.64 -18.61
N SER A 69 -7.10 -1.91 -19.05
CA SER A 69 -7.81 -1.04 -20.00
C SER A 69 -8.08 0.34 -19.42
N THR A 70 -8.40 0.43 -18.12
CA THR A 70 -8.59 1.73 -17.45
C THR A 70 -7.27 2.43 -17.09
N ALA A 71 -6.11 1.78 -17.21
CA ALA A 71 -4.81 2.43 -17.08
C ALA A 71 -4.30 3.00 -18.40
N PHE A 72 -4.34 2.20 -19.47
CA PHE A 72 -3.70 2.56 -20.74
C PHE A 72 -4.65 3.14 -21.79
N GLY A 73 -5.96 2.91 -21.71
CA GLY A 73 -6.93 3.37 -22.70
C GLY A 73 -7.78 4.56 -22.26
N LYS A 74 -8.43 5.20 -23.24
CA LYS A 74 -9.43 6.27 -23.05
C LYS A 74 -10.78 5.77 -22.54
N VAL A 75 -10.78 4.84 -21.58
CA VAL A 75 -11.97 4.23 -21.00
C VAL A 75 -12.05 4.38 -19.48
N SER A 76 -13.26 4.42 -18.97
CA SER A 76 -13.64 4.08 -17.60
C SER A 76 -14.45 2.80 -17.59
N PHE A 77 -14.50 2.12 -16.44
CA PHE A 77 -15.33 0.94 -16.25
C PHE A 77 -16.36 1.22 -15.15
N ASP A 78 -17.64 1.12 -15.47
CA ASP A 78 -18.70 1.18 -14.47
C ASP A 78 -18.90 -0.22 -13.86
N LYS A 79 -18.80 -0.29 -12.53
CA LYS A 79 -19.01 -1.53 -11.77
C LYS A 79 -20.48 -1.92 -11.63
N ALA A 80 -21.41 -0.97 -11.73
CA ALA A 80 -22.84 -1.24 -11.59
C ALA A 80 -23.39 -1.93 -12.85
N THR A 81 -23.11 -1.38 -14.02
CA THR A 81 -23.48 -1.99 -15.31
C THR A 81 -22.49 -3.05 -15.81
N SER A 82 -21.26 -3.09 -15.26
CA SER A 82 -20.15 -3.92 -15.73
C SER A 82 -19.73 -3.64 -17.19
N VAL A 83 -19.75 -2.35 -17.57
CA VAL A 83 -19.51 -1.87 -18.95
C VAL A 83 -18.37 -0.83 -18.97
N PHE A 84 -17.52 -0.90 -19.99
CA PHE A 84 -16.59 0.14 -20.36
C PHE A 84 -17.27 1.27 -21.15
N THR A 85 -16.97 2.50 -20.75
CA THR A 85 -17.42 3.73 -21.42
C THR A 85 -16.20 4.55 -21.88
N TYR A 86 -16.32 5.19 -23.02
CA TYR A 86 -15.28 6.09 -23.54
C TYR A 86 -15.22 7.40 -22.73
N VAL A 87 -14.01 7.87 -22.45
CA VAL A 87 -13.73 9.09 -21.67
C VAL A 87 -12.95 10.09 -22.52
N LYS A 88 -13.67 11.07 -23.06
CA LYS A 88 -13.08 12.18 -23.83
C LYS A 88 -12.08 12.96 -22.97
N GLY A 89 -10.91 13.27 -23.54
CA GLY A 89 -9.87 14.06 -22.87
C GLY A 89 -8.94 13.26 -21.94
N LYS A 90 -9.18 11.95 -21.75
CA LYS A 90 -8.22 11.07 -21.09
C LYS A 90 -7.04 10.78 -22.04
N ALA A 91 -5.83 10.70 -21.49
CA ALA A 91 -4.66 10.24 -22.25
C ALA A 91 -4.68 8.72 -22.44
N SER A 92 -4.29 8.26 -23.63
CA SER A 92 -3.96 6.88 -23.96
C SER A 92 -2.44 6.67 -23.84
N LYS A 93 -2.04 5.43 -23.59
CA LYS A 93 -0.64 4.97 -23.48
C LYS A 93 -0.53 3.64 -24.24
N MET A 94 -0.74 3.68 -25.56
CA MET A 94 -0.85 2.47 -26.38
C MET A 94 0.48 1.70 -26.45
N ASP A 95 1.62 2.39 -26.45
CA ASP A 95 2.95 1.74 -26.47
C ASP A 95 3.15 0.88 -25.20
N GLU A 96 2.88 1.44 -24.01
CA GLU A 96 2.91 0.69 -22.74
C GLU A 96 1.88 -0.45 -22.70
N ALA A 97 0.73 -0.29 -23.38
CA ALA A 97 -0.29 -1.33 -23.51
C ALA A 97 0.17 -2.51 -24.39
N MET A 98 1.07 -2.26 -25.35
CA MET A 98 1.64 -3.31 -26.20
C MET A 98 2.68 -4.14 -25.44
N GLU A 99 3.45 -3.52 -24.54
CA GLU A 99 4.48 -4.22 -23.74
C GLU A 99 3.89 -4.99 -22.55
N ILE A 100 2.89 -4.45 -21.87
CA ILE A 100 2.36 -5.02 -20.62
C ILE A 100 1.03 -5.75 -20.89
N ALA A 101 1.00 -7.06 -20.68
CA ALA A 101 -0.22 -7.86 -20.82
C ALA A 101 -1.24 -7.59 -19.69
N PRO A 102 -2.57 -7.74 -19.91
CA PRO A 102 -3.59 -7.56 -18.88
C PRO A 102 -3.42 -8.46 -17.64
N ALA A 103 -2.88 -9.67 -17.82
CA ALA A 103 -2.59 -10.62 -16.75
C ALA A 103 -1.38 -10.22 -15.89
N ASN A 104 -0.42 -9.49 -16.49
CA ASN A 104 0.81 -9.02 -15.84
C ASN A 104 0.67 -7.58 -15.31
N TYR A 105 -0.45 -6.91 -15.60
CA TYR A 105 -0.70 -5.56 -15.13
C TYR A 105 -1.13 -5.55 -13.66
N GLU A 106 -0.12 -5.49 -12.80
CA GLU A 106 -0.33 -4.96 -11.48
C GLU A 106 -0.59 -3.46 -11.60
N ARG A 107 -1.85 -3.06 -11.35
CA ARG A 107 -2.17 -1.67 -11.04
C ARG A 107 -1.33 -1.29 -9.84
N SER A 108 -0.22 -0.58 -10.07
CA SER A 108 0.64 -0.09 -9.01
C SER A 108 -0.25 0.57 -7.97
N ALA A 109 -0.22 0.04 -6.75
CA ALA A 109 -1.06 0.53 -5.66
C ALA A 109 -0.63 1.97 -5.39
N GLY A 110 -1.35 2.91 -6.00
CA GLY A 110 -0.76 4.12 -6.55
C GLY A 110 0.03 4.89 -5.52
N LYS A 111 1.38 4.74 -5.58
CA LYS A 111 2.34 5.04 -4.50
C LYS A 111 1.66 5.04 -3.13
N ALA A 112 1.35 3.86 -2.57
CA ALA A 112 0.72 3.68 -1.26
C ALA A 112 1.02 4.86 -0.34
N LYS A 113 0.05 5.78 -0.25
CA LYS A 113 0.26 7.24 -0.12
C LYS A 113 1.35 7.51 0.89
N SER A 114 2.60 7.65 0.40
CA SER A 114 3.78 7.69 1.27
C SER A 114 3.49 8.78 2.26
N GLU A 115 3.31 8.39 3.53
CA GLU A 115 2.79 9.27 4.55
C GLU A 115 3.81 10.38 4.68
N LYS A 116 3.53 11.51 4.02
CA LYS A 116 4.40 12.66 4.08
C LYS A 116 4.39 13.01 5.55
N GLU A 117 5.57 12.94 6.18
CA GLU A 117 5.76 13.38 7.56
C GLU A 117 4.96 14.67 7.72
N PHE A 118 4.05 14.65 8.69
CA PHE A 118 3.02 15.67 8.79
C PHE A 118 3.71 17.01 9.04
N ASP A 119 3.79 17.82 8.00
CA ASP A 119 4.44 19.13 8.04
C ASP A 119 3.53 20.09 8.83
N GLU A 120 3.74 20.08 10.15
CA GLU A 120 3.02 20.91 11.12
C GLU A 120 3.10 22.39 10.74
N VAL A 121 4.23 22.82 10.18
CA VAL A 121 4.48 24.21 9.79
C VAL A 121 3.62 24.57 8.57
N ALA A 122 3.70 23.78 7.49
CA ALA A 122 2.89 24.01 6.29
C ALA A 122 1.37 23.89 6.56
N TYR A 123 0.97 23.02 7.49
CA TYR A 123 -0.42 22.94 7.94
C TYR A 123 -0.85 24.21 8.68
N LEU A 124 -0.08 24.66 9.68
CA LEU A 124 -0.38 25.85 10.46
C LEU A 124 -0.39 27.13 9.61
N GLU A 125 0.51 27.28 8.64
CA GLU A 125 0.49 28.40 7.70
C GLU A 125 -0.81 28.47 6.89
N LYS A 126 -1.28 27.31 6.41
CA LYS A 126 -2.53 27.20 5.64
C LYS A 126 -3.76 27.52 6.50
N VAL A 127 -3.73 27.14 7.78
CA VAL A 127 -4.77 27.52 8.76
C VAL A 127 -4.74 29.02 9.03
N VAL A 128 -3.56 29.65 9.17
CA VAL A 128 -3.44 31.11 9.35
C VAL A 128 -3.99 31.88 8.13
N SER A 129 -3.68 31.49 6.89
CA SER A 129 -4.25 32.13 5.70
C SER A 129 -5.77 31.99 5.68
N THR A 130 -6.28 30.76 5.85
CA THR A 130 -7.73 30.48 5.84
C THR A 130 -8.49 31.27 6.91
N LEU A 131 -7.94 31.40 8.12
CA LEU A 131 -8.54 32.17 9.20
C LEU A 131 -8.46 33.68 8.97
N THR A 132 -7.42 34.15 8.29
CA THR A 132 -7.26 35.58 7.93
C THR A 132 -8.28 35.96 6.85
N GLU A 133 -8.42 35.13 5.80
CA GLU A 133 -9.38 35.31 4.71
C GLU A 133 -10.84 35.25 5.21
N LYS A 134 -11.13 34.38 6.18
CA LYS A 134 -12.48 34.23 6.77
C LYS A 134 -12.78 35.21 7.91
N GLY A 135 -11.91 36.19 8.17
CA GLY A 135 -12.14 37.21 9.20
C GLY A 135 -12.28 36.66 10.62
N ALA A 136 -11.53 35.61 10.96
CA ALA A 136 -11.56 35.01 12.30
C ALA A 136 -11.10 36.02 13.37
N SER A 137 -11.57 35.81 14.63
CA SER A 137 -11.32 36.79 15.69
C SER A 137 -9.81 36.98 15.96
N PRO A 138 -9.34 38.21 16.26
CA PRO A 138 -7.92 38.51 16.43
C PRO A 138 -7.22 37.60 17.46
N ARG A 139 -7.94 37.21 18.52
CA ARG A 139 -7.44 36.30 19.56
C ARG A 139 -7.14 34.90 19.04
N ILE A 140 -7.96 34.38 18.11
CA ILE A 140 -7.74 33.06 17.48
C ILE A 140 -6.57 33.15 16.50
N LEU A 141 -6.52 34.21 15.69
CA LEU A 141 -5.39 34.45 14.78
C LEU A 141 -4.05 34.58 15.53
N GLN A 142 -4.04 35.27 16.68
CA GLN A 142 -2.85 35.39 17.52
C GLN A 142 -2.43 34.05 18.14
N ALA A 143 -3.38 33.24 18.60
CA ALA A 143 -3.10 31.90 19.12
C ALA A 143 -2.49 30.96 18.07
N VAL A 144 -3.06 30.92 16.85
CA VAL A 144 -2.52 30.06 15.77
C VAL A 144 -1.17 30.59 15.25
N LYS A 145 -0.96 31.91 15.18
CA LYS A 145 0.36 32.49 14.90
C LYS A 145 1.40 32.14 15.98
N GLY A 146 1.00 32.11 17.26
CA GLY A 146 1.83 31.64 18.37
C GLY A 146 2.23 30.17 18.22
N ALA A 147 1.28 29.29 17.87
CA ALA A 147 1.57 27.89 17.55
C ALA A 147 2.53 27.74 16.36
N LEU A 148 2.36 28.53 15.30
CA LEU A 148 3.27 28.56 14.14
C LEU A 148 4.68 29.00 14.53
N THR A 149 4.84 29.99 15.41
CA THR A 149 6.17 30.40 15.90
C THR A 149 6.83 29.34 16.77
N LEU A 150 6.07 28.60 17.57
CA LEU A 150 6.60 27.47 18.35
C LEU A 150 7.05 26.32 17.43
N ALA A 151 6.24 25.95 16.43
CA ALA A 151 6.59 24.91 15.45
C ALA A 151 7.83 25.27 14.59
N LYS A 152 8.10 26.57 14.39
CA LYS A 152 9.31 27.06 13.70
C LYS A 152 10.53 27.24 14.61
N THR A 153 10.37 27.14 15.92
CA THR A 153 11.49 27.32 16.87
C THR A 153 12.17 25.96 17.09
N PRO A 154 13.49 25.83 16.83
CA PRO A 154 14.18 24.57 17.08
C PRO A 154 14.12 24.21 18.57
N ASN A 155 13.80 22.93 18.86
CA ASN A 155 13.57 22.45 20.22
C ASN A 155 14.88 22.38 21.03
N VAL A 156 15.29 23.50 21.62
CA VAL A 156 16.42 23.56 22.55
C VAL A 156 15.99 22.96 23.89
N VAL A 157 16.14 21.64 24.01
CA VAL A 157 15.98 20.92 25.27
C VAL A 157 17.14 21.32 26.21
N VAL A 158 16.96 22.42 26.94
CA VAL A 158 17.83 22.77 28.06
C VAL A 158 17.60 21.75 29.15
N ALA A 159 18.47 20.72 29.20
CA ALA A 159 18.44 19.73 30.26
C ALA A 159 18.56 20.44 31.63
N PRO A 160 17.72 20.12 32.63
CA PRO A 160 17.78 20.76 33.93
C PRO A 160 19.13 20.43 34.58
N VAL A 161 19.91 21.47 34.88
CA VAL A 161 21.21 21.34 35.54
C VAL A 161 20.99 20.64 36.88
N LYS A 162 21.60 19.46 37.01
CA LYS A 162 21.44 18.57 38.16
C LYS A 162 22.07 19.23 39.38
N ALA A 163 21.23 19.78 40.26
CA ALA A 163 21.69 20.43 41.48
C ALA A 163 22.54 19.47 42.33
N GLU A 164 23.77 19.86 42.64
CA GLU A 164 24.66 19.09 43.50
C GLU A 164 24.09 19.03 44.91
N LYS A 165 23.90 17.81 45.43
CA LYS A 165 23.41 17.59 46.79
C LYS A 165 24.62 17.52 47.73
N PRO A 166 24.72 18.38 48.76
CA PRO A 166 25.93 18.46 49.59
C PRO A 166 26.15 17.20 50.44
N ALA A 167 27.42 16.84 50.61
CA ALA A 167 27.84 15.62 51.30
C ALA A 167 27.55 15.66 52.82
N LYS A 168 27.22 14.49 53.40
CA LYS A 168 27.27 14.26 54.86
C LYS A 168 27.87 12.91 55.23
N ALA A 169 29.05 12.99 55.85
CA ALA A 169 29.61 12.21 56.97
C ALA A 169 29.56 10.67 57.03
N LYS A 170 30.68 10.10 57.50
CA LYS A 170 30.97 8.67 57.75
C LYS A 170 30.55 8.20 59.16
N ALA A 171 30.71 6.88 59.34
CA ALA A 171 30.80 6.08 60.58
C ALA A 171 29.47 5.41 61.00
N VAL A 172 29.46 4.19 61.56
CA VAL A 172 30.50 3.47 62.33
C VAL A 172 30.74 2.03 61.82
N LYS A 173 31.92 1.46 62.12
CA LYS A 173 32.36 0.08 61.84
C LYS A 173 32.47 -0.73 63.14
N ALA A 174 31.95 -1.95 63.17
CA ALA A 174 32.29 -2.99 64.16
C ALA A 174 32.22 -4.39 63.50
N ALA A 175 33.02 -5.34 63.98
CA ALA A 175 33.16 -6.71 63.47
C ALA A 175 33.56 -7.67 64.63
N PRO A 176 33.90 -8.97 64.43
CA PRO A 176 32.95 -10.08 64.40
C PRO A 176 33.29 -11.28 65.34
N ALA A 177 32.33 -12.19 65.60
CA ALA A 177 32.47 -13.58 66.15
C ALA A 177 31.05 -14.18 66.33
N ALA A 178 30.75 -15.50 66.36
CA ALA A 178 31.38 -16.75 65.90
C ALA A 178 30.27 -17.85 65.78
N ALA A 179 30.58 -19.03 65.21
CA ALA A 179 29.66 -20.19 65.04
C ALA A 179 29.53 -21.06 66.34
N PRO A 180 28.80 -22.20 66.43
CA PRO A 180 28.59 -23.31 65.46
C PRO A 180 27.08 -23.50 65.09
N GLU A 181 26.46 -24.63 64.69
CA GLU A 181 26.83 -26.07 64.58
C GLU A 181 26.00 -26.81 63.48
N GLN A 182 25.71 -28.13 63.62
CA GLN A 182 25.06 -29.02 62.63
C GLN A 182 23.76 -29.69 63.14
N ALA A 183 22.89 -30.12 62.22
CA ALA A 183 22.10 -31.36 62.36
C ALA A 183 21.68 -31.90 60.98
N GLU A 184 22.11 -33.12 60.67
CA GLU A 184 21.79 -33.89 59.46
C GLU A 184 20.89 -35.07 59.87
N MET A 185 19.91 -35.44 59.04
CA MET A 185 19.15 -36.71 58.94
C MET A 185 17.86 -36.40 58.14
N ASP A 186 17.70 -36.79 56.88
CA ASP A 186 17.68 -38.15 56.30
C ASP A 186 16.40 -38.94 56.66
N ILE A 187 15.58 -39.21 55.63
CA ILE A 187 15.06 -40.54 55.24
C ILE A 187 14.15 -40.36 54.02
N ALA A 188 14.39 -41.16 52.98
CA ALA A 188 13.64 -41.18 51.73
C ALA A 188 12.52 -42.23 51.70
N ALA A 189 11.63 -42.11 50.72
CA ALA A 189 10.87 -43.19 50.11
C ALA A 189 10.63 -42.85 48.62
#